data_AF-A0A940UBS1-F1
#
_entry.id   AF-A0A940UBS1-F1
#
_cell.length_a   1.000
_cell.length_b   1.000
_cell.length_c   1.000
_cell.angle_alpha   90.00
_cell.angle_beta   90.00
_cell.angle_gamma   90.00
#
_symmetry.space_group_name_H-M   'P 1'
#
loop_
_entity.id
_entity.type
_entity.pdbx_description
1 polymer ?
#
loop_
_entity_poly.entity_id
_entity_poly.type
_entity_poly.pdbx_seq_one_letter_code
_entity_poly.pdbx_strand_id
1 'polypeptide(L)'
;MGQTPGSSPGGRLRSFGYAFSGIRTLIISQPNARIHAAATIVVFTGAFLFGLSRIEWCIIILTIAAVWTAEALNTALEYLADAASPEFHPLVK
;
A
#
# COMPACT_ATOMS: atom_id res chain seq x y z
N MET A 1 12.78 34.28 -26.06
CA MET A 1 12.05 33.07 -26.49
C MET A 1 12.62 31.87 -25.74
N GLY A 2 12.15 31.62 -24.51
CA GLY A 2 12.51 30.42 -23.73
C GLY A 2 11.40 29.39 -23.91
N GLN A 3 11.67 28.29 -24.61
CA GLN A 3 10.70 27.23 -24.84
C GLN A 3 10.37 26.53 -23.52
N THR A 4 9.08 26.38 -23.23
CA THR A 4 8.56 25.60 -22.11
C THR A 4 8.75 24.10 -22.40
N PRO A 5 9.32 23.30 -21.48
CA PRO A 5 9.41 21.86 -21.71
C PRO A 5 8.01 21.25 -21.62
N GLY A 6 7.56 20.70 -22.74
CA GLY A 6 6.31 19.95 -22.84
C GLY A 6 6.26 18.82 -21.82
N SER A 7 5.12 18.64 -21.18
CA SER A 7 4.84 17.52 -20.29
C SER A 7 4.93 16.21 -21.10
N SER A 8 6.05 15.50 -20.97
CA SER A 8 6.24 14.20 -21.62
C SER A 8 5.15 13.22 -21.13
N PRO A 9 4.38 12.59 -22.03
CA PRO A 9 3.42 11.54 -21.68
C PRO A 9 4.06 10.39 -20.87
N GLY A 10 5.38 10.22 -20.98
CA GLY A 10 6.15 9.19 -20.28
C GLY A 10 6.47 9.49 -18.80
N GLY A 11 6.18 10.69 -18.29
CA GLY A 11 6.39 11.02 -16.87
C GLY A 11 5.39 10.32 -15.95
N ARG A 12 4.11 10.28 -16.34
CA ARG A 12 3.02 9.66 -15.56
C ARG A 12 3.13 8.13 -15.54
N LEU A 13 3.49 7.53 -16.68
CA LEU A 13 3.75 6.09 -16.78
C LEU A 13 4.89 5.66 -15.85
N ARG A 14 5.93 6.49 -15.72
CA ARG A 14 7.03 6.26 -14.78
C ARG A 14 6.58 6.35 -13.32
N SER A 15 5.76 7.35 -12.95
CA SER A 15 5.23 7.45 -11.58
C SER A 15 4.35 6.26 -11.20
N PHE A 16 3.55 5.71 -12.13
CA PHE A 16 2.82 4.46 -11.88
C PHE A 16 3.77 3.27 -11.65
N GLY A 17 4.85 3.17 -12.43
CA GLY A 17 5.86 2.14 -12.24
C GLY A 17 6.51 2.17 -10.84
N TYR A 18 6.85 3.36 -10.35
CA TYR A 18 7.39 3.52 -8.99
C TYR A 18 6.37 3.17 -7.91
N ALA A 19 5.11 3.59 -8.06
CA ALA A 19 4.05 3.24 -7.12
C ALA A 19 3.82 1.73 -7.06
N PHE A 20 3.80 1.05 -8.21
CA PHE A 20 3.63 -0.40 -8.28
C PHE A 20 4.83 -1.14 -7.67
N SER A 21 6.04 -0.63 -7.87
CA SER A 21 7.24 -1.16 -7.21
C SER A 21 7.14 -1.03 -5.69
N GLY A 22 6.66 0.11 -5.18
CA GLY A 22 6.45 0.32 -3.74
C GLY A 22 5.44 -0.65 -3.14
N ILE A 23 4.30 -0.83 -3.80
CA ILE A 23 3.27 -1.82 -3.39
C ILE A 23 3.85 -3.24 -3.37
N ARG A 24 4.60 -3.61 -4.42
CA ARG A 24 5.22 -4.94 -4.50
C ARG A 24 6.23 -5.15 -3.37
N THR A 25 7.07 -4.16 -3.09
CA THR A 25 8.02 -4.23 -1.97
C THR A 25 7.28 -4.43 -0.66
N LEU A 26 6.24 -3.63 -0.39
CA LEU A 26 5.45 -3.70 0.84
C LEU A 26 4.81 -5.10 1.04
N ILE A 27 4.19 -5.66 0.00
CA ILE A 27 3.57 -7.00 0.08
C ILE A 27 4.63 -8.11 0.28
N ILE A 28 5.82 -7.97 -0.31
CA ILE A 28 6.87 -8.98 -0.20
C ILE A 28 7.64 -8.86 1.12
N SER A 29 7.94 -7.66 1.61
CA SER A 29 8.75 -7.48 2.81
C SER A 29 7.98 -7.73 4.10
N GLN A 30 6.68 -7.41 4.14
CA GLN A 30 5.90 -7.44 5.37
C GLN A 30 4.99 -8.68 5.48
N PRO A 31 5.18 -9.56 6.48
CA PRO A 31 4.30 -10.71 6.70
C PRO A 31 2.83 -10.30 6.92
N ASN A 32 2.62 -9.21 7.66
CA ASN A 32 1.29 -8.66 7.92
C ASN A 32 0.59 -8.21 6.62
N ALA A 33 1.30 -7.50 5.73
CA ALA A 33 0.79 -7.14 4.41
C ALA A 33 0.34 -8.34 3.57
N ARG A 34 1.00 -9.51 3.67
CA ARG A 34 0.58 -10.74 2.98
C ARG A 34 -0.74 -11.28 3.53
N ILE A 35 -0.90 -11.27 4.86
CA ILE A 35 -2.14 -11.68 5.52
C ILE A 35 -3.27 -10.73 5.12
N HIS A 36 -3.03 -9.42 5.11
CA HIS A 36 -4.00 -8.42 4.67
C HIS A 36 -4.39 -8.60 3.19
N ALA A 37 -3.44 -8.94 2.31
CA ALA A 37 -3.74 -9.27 0.91
C ALA A 37 -4.62 -10.52 0.78
N ALA A 38 -4.31 -11.59 1.50
CA ALA A 38 -5.14 -12.80 1.51
C ALA A 38 -6.55 -12.51 2.05
N ALA A 39 -6.65 -11.77 3.15
CA ALA A 39 -7.93 -11.36 3.73
C ALA A 39 -8.74 -10.48 2.77
N THR A 40 -8.09 -9.56 2.04
CA THR A 40 -8.73 -8.72 1.01
C THR A 40 -9.38 -9.60 -0.06
N ILE A 41 -8.67 -10.60 -0.58
CA ILE A 41 -9.20 -11.54 -1.59
C ILE A 41 -10.43 -12.28 -1.04
N VAL A 42 -10.34 -12.82 0.18
CA VAL A 42 -11.45 -13.55 0.83
C VAL A 42 -12.68 -12.65 1.00
N VAL A 43 -12.50 -11.40 1.46
CA VAL A 43 -13.60 -10.45 1.64
C VAL A 43 -14.25 -10.09 0.31
N PHE A 44 -13.47 -9.82 -0.73
CA PHE A 44 -14.02 -9.53 -2.07
C PHE A 44 -14.80 -10.72 -2.64
N THR A 45 -14.25 -11.95 -2.51
CA THR A 45 -14.94 -13.17 -2.94
C THR A 45 -16.24 -13.36 -2.16
N GLY A 46 -16.21 -13.22 -0.83
CA GLY A 46 -17.41 -13.30 0.00
C GLY A 46 -18.45 -12.25 -0.36
N ALA A 47 -18.04 -10.98 -0.49
CA ALA A 47 -18.91 -9.87 -0.85
C ALA A 47 -19.63 -10.11 -2.19
N PHE A 48 -18.92 -10.69 -3.16
CA PHE A 48 -19.50 -11.08 -4.44
C PHE A 48 -20.50 -12.24 -4.30
N LEU A 49 -20.14 -13.30 -3.57
CA LEU A 49 -20.98 -14.49 -3.40
C LEU A 49 -22.27 -14.21 -2.60
N PHE A 50 -22.21 -13.32 -1.61
CA PHE A 50 -23.37 -12.94 -0.80
C PHE A 50 -24.26 -11.85 -1.44
N GLY A 51 -23.88 -11.34 -2.61
CA GLY A 51 -24.70 -10.37 -3.34
C GLY A 51 -24.86 -9.03 -2.61
N LEU A 52 -23.77 -8.53 -2.00
CA LEU A 52 -23.79 -7.27 -1.24
C LEU A 52 -24.30 -6.10 -2.08
N SER A 53 -25.06 -5.21 -1.42
CA SER A 53 -25.56 -3.98 -1.99
C SER A 53 -24.44 -2.97 -2.26
N ARG A 54 -24.75 -1.95 -3.07
CA ARG A 54 -23.78 -0.88 -3.42
C ARG A 54 -23.19 -0.18 -2.20
N ILE A 55 -23.99 0.04 -1.16
CA ILE A 55 -23.52 0.73 0.07
C ILE A 55 -22.56 -0.17 0.84
N GLU A 56 -22.85 -1.46 0.97
CA GLU A 56 -21.97 -2.42 1.64
C GLU A 56 -20.63 -2.56 0.91
N TRP A 57 -20.64 -2.55 -0.42
CA TRP A 57 -19.42 -2.48 -1.23
C TRP A 57 -18.60 -1.22 -0.94
N CYS A 58 -19.23 -0.05 -0.88
CA CYS A 58 -18.54 1.19 -0.53
C CYS A 58 -17.87 1.09 0.85
N ILE A 59 -18.58 0.55 1.84
CA ILE A 59 -18.05 0.37 3.20
C ILE A 59 -16.85 -0.59 3.17
N ILE A 60 -16.97 -1.75 2.53
CA ILE A 60 -15.88 -2.74 2.43
C ILE A 60 -14.65 -2.13 1.76
N ILE A 61 -14.82 -1.42 0.64
CA ILE A 61 -13.71 -0.79 -0.08
C ILE A 61 -13.03 0.26 0.81
N LEU A 62 -13.80 1.10 1.50
CA LEU A 62 -13.25 2.11 2.41
C LEU A 62 -12.49 1.46 3.58
N THR A 63 -13.04 0.40 4.17
CA THR A 63 -12.38 -0.33 5.26
C THR A 63 -11.07 -0.96 4.79
N ILE A 64 -11.07 -1.63 3.63
CA ILE A 64 -9.86 -2.23 3.04
C ILE A 64 -8.82 -1.15 2.76
N ALA A 65 -9.21 -0.03 2.13
CA ALA A 65 -8.31 1.08 1.86
C ALA A 65 -7.71 1.69 3.13
N ALA A 66 -8.51 1.84 4.20
CA ALA A 66 -8.05 2.35 5.48
C ALA A 66 -7.00 1.42 6.13
N VAL A 67 -7.24 0.10 6.10
CA VAL A 67 -6.31 -0.90 6.64
C VAL A 67 -4.99 -0.89 5.87
N TRP A 68 -5.03 -0.88 4.53
CA TRP A 68 -3.82 -0.79 3.71
C TRP A 68 -3.05 0.52 3.93
N THR A 69 -3.75 1.63 4.13
CA THR A 69 -3.12 2.92 4.45
C THR A 69 -2.44 2.86 5.80
N ALA A 70 -3.08 2.29 6.83
CA ALA A 70 -2.50 2.11 8.15
C ALA A 70 -1.25 1.21 8.10
N GLU A 71 -1.29 0.09 7.38
CA GLU A 71 -0.15 -0.81 7.21
C GLU A 71 1.04 -0.12 6.51
N ALA A 72 0.75 0.66 5.46
CA ALA A 72 1.78 1.43 4.76
C ALA A 72 2.39 2.51 5.66
N LEU A 73 1.59 3.18 6.50
CA LEU A 73 2.08 4.13 7.49
C LEU A 73 2.94 3.44 8.55
N ASN A 74 2.52 2.29 9.08
CA ASN A 74 3.32 1.51 10.03
C ASN A 74 4.68 1.14 9.43
N THR A 75 4.68 0.58 8.21
CA THR A 75 5.90 0.22 7.49
C THR A 75 6.80 1.44 7.24
N ALA A 76 6.23 2.59 6.86
CA ALA A 76 6.99 3.81 6.64
C ALA A 76 7.60 4.35 7.95
N LEU A 77 6.86 4.28 9.06
CA LEU A 77 7.34 4.68 10.38
C LEU A 77 8.44 3.75 10.90
N GLU A 78 8.33 2.44 10.69
CA GLU A 78 9.39 1.47 10.98
C GLU A 78 10.67 1.83 10.23
N TYR A 79 10.59 2.06 8.91
CA TYR A 79 11.76 2.48 8.11
C TYR A 79 12.36 3.81 8.57
N LEU A 80 11.52 4.79 8.95
CA LEU A 80 11.99 6.06 9.48
C LEU A 80 12.67 5.88 10.85
N ALA A 81 12.14 5.03 11.72
CA ALA A 81 12.73 4.73 13.01
C ALA A 81 14.08 4.03 12.85
N ASP A 82 14.18 3.03 11.97
CA ASP A 82 15.43 2.35 11.62
C ASP A 82 16.48 3.33 11.07
N ALA A 83 16.07 4.26 10.21
CA ALA A 83 16.95 5.28 9.65
C ALA A 83 17.40 6.32 10.69
N ALA A 84 16.53 6.69 11.63
CA ALA A 84 16.83 7.64 12.70
C ALA A 84 17.70 7.05 13.81
N SER A 85 17.74 5.72 13.95
CA SER A 85 18.56 5.02 14.96
C SER A 85 19.39 3.89 14.34
N PRO A 86 20.51 4.20 13.64
CA PRO A 86 21.39 3.19 13.03
C PRO A 86 22.07 2.25 14.05
N GLU A 87 22.11 2.62 15.34
CA GLU A 87 22.61 1.80 16.45
C GLU A 87 21.47 1.14 17.24
N PHE A 88 20.75 0.17 16.66
CA PHE A 88 19.92 -0.71 17.48
C PHE A 88 20.81 -1.75 18.20
N HIS A 89 20.93 -1.58 19.51
CA HIS A 89 21.58 -2.53 20.42
C HIS A 89 20.87 -3.90 20.42
N PRO A 90 21.61 -5.01 20.57
CA PRO A 90 21.12 -6.39 20.47
C PRO A 90 20.29 -6.87 21.69
N LEU A 91 19.37 -6.05 22.21
CA LEU A 91 18.62 -6.33 23.44
C LEU A 91 17.10 -6.13 23.39
N VAL A 92 16.51 -5.78 22.24
CA VAL A 92 15.05 -5.76 22.13
C VAL A 92 14.60 -6.93 21.27
N LYS A 93 13.86 -7.84 21.92
CA LYS A 93 13.35 -9.11 21.41
C LYS A 93 11.83 -9.05 21.35
#